data_AF-A0A9P6BPW7-F1
#
_entry.id   AF-A0A9P6BPW7-F1
#
_cell.length_a   1.000
_cell.length_b   1.000
_cell.length_c   1.000
_cell.angle_alpha   90.00
_cell.angle_beta   90.00
_cell.angle_gamma   90.00
#
_symmetry.space_group_name_H-M   'P 1'
#
loop_
_entity.id
_entity.type
_entity.pdbx_description
1 polymer ?
#
loop_
_entity_poly.entity_id
_entity_poly.type
_entity_poly.pdbx_seq_one_letter_code
_entity_poly.pdbx_strand_id
1 'polypeptide(L)'
;MQVSTPVPHINQENNWDCGLACVAMVSNALGARLSLAEVTMHCHVESVWTIDLAYLLRKLSNEQVSLPSTSLSSQPKLIIPNLSPGRDDGWDFTYYTSTIGVNSAHSREKFYRKSFDDDQKRVNALFDNADAANIRVIELVLPQDDFKRFLYCGKYAIITLVNQRILRCPQCLEKSALCSCSAGTLGSIIQRMKGFRYIGHFIVLVAYDPNEDLFYYRDPAVGDDLCSVSASDLERARNSIGTDHDW
;
A
#
# COMPACT_ATOMS: atom_id res chain seq x y z
N MET A 1 6.69 22.61 13.85
CA MET A 1 7.62 22.04 12.85
C MET A 1 6.90 20.85 12.24
N GLN A 2 6.25 21.04 11.09
CA GLN A 2 5.50 19.99 10.40
C GLN A 2 6.52 19.23 9.54
N VAL A 3 6.84 18.00 9.94
CA VAL A 3 7.67 17.10 9.14
C VAL A 3 6.86 16.75 7.90
N SER A 4 7.18 17.33 6.74
CA SER A 4 6.53 16.94 5.49
C SER A 4 6.98 15.52 5.17
N THR A 5 6.11 14.54 5.36
CA THR A 5 6.39 13.19 4.92
C THR A 5 6.47 13.18 3.40
N PRO A 6 7.42 12.45 2.82
CA PRO A 6 7.65 12.46 1.38
C PRO A 6 6.58 11.74 0.54
N VAL A 7 5.81 10.86 1.17
CA VAL A 7 4.63 10.23 0.57
C VAL A 7 3.39 10.92 1.13
N PRO A 8 2.57 11.58 0.29
CA PRO A 8 1.34 12.23 0.74
C PRO A 8 0.36 11.18 1.26
N HIS A 9 -0.49 11.56 2.22
CA HIS A 9 -1.49 10.67 2.77
C HIS A 9 -2.79 10.74 1.98
N ILE A 10 -3.39 9.58 1.73
CA ILE A 10 -4.72 9.45 1.14
C ILE A 10 -5.49 8.43 1.97
N ASN A 11 -6.64 8.87 2.50
CA ASN A 11 -7.55 8.00 3.23
C ASN A 11 -8.33 7.09 2.29
N GLN A 12 -8.51 5.84 2.69
CA GLN A 12 -9.48 4.95 2.06
C GLN A 12 -10.91 5.46 2.36
N GLU A 13 -11.82 5.29 1.41
CA GLU A 13 -13.22 5.71 1.57
C GLU A 13 -14.13 4.52 1.92
N ASN A 14 -13.77 3.34 1.41
CA ASN A 14 -14.48 2.08 1.57
C ASN A 14 -13.66 1.08 2.38
N ASN A 15 -14.15 -0.15 2.50
CA ASN A 15 -13.45 -1.22 3.23
C ASN A 15 -12.53 -2.06 2.34
N TRP A 16 -12.54 -1.82 1.04
CA TRP A 16 -11.84 -2.61 0.02
C TRP A 16 -10.77 -1.81 -0.74
N ASP A 17 -10.77 -0.48 -0.62
CA ASP A 17 -9.98 0.44 -1.43
C ASP A 17 -8.66 0.87 -0.77
N CYS A 18 -8.24 0.23 0.32
CA CYS A 18 -6.96 0.52 0.99
C CYS A 18 -5.75 0.39 0.06
N GLY A 19 -5.76 -0.62 -0.83
CA GLY A 19 -4.71 -0.81 -1.83
C GLY A 19 -4.69 0.31 -2.89
N LEU A 20 -5.85 0.80 -3.31
CA LEU A 20 -5.95 1.92 -4.26
C LEU A 20 -5.47 3.22 -3.64
N ALA A 21 -5.79 3.45 -2.36
CA ALA A 21 -5.23 4.56 -1.61
C ALA A 21 -3.70 4.48 -1.55
N CYS A 22 -3.13 3.29 -1.33
CA CYS A 22 -1.68 3.08 -1.39
C CYS A 22 -1.09 3.40 -2.77
N VAL A 23 -1.73 2.96 -3.85
CA VAL A 23 -1.35 3.29 -5.23
C VAL A 23 -1.37 4.81 -5.44
N ALA A 24 -2.42 5.50 -5.01
CA ALA A 24 -2.54 6.95 -5.14
C ALA A 24 -1.42 7.68 -4.36
N MET A 25 -1.14 7.25 -3.13
CA MET A 25 -0.07 7.81 -2.30
C MET A 25 1.31 7.68 -2.97
N VAL A 26 1.67 6.48 -3.43
CA VAL A 26 2.96 6.24 -4.10
C VAL A 26 3.05 6.95 -5.44
N SER A 27 1.97 6.95 -6.23
CA SER A 27 1.89 7.68 -7.50
C SER A 27 2.15 9.17 -7.32
N ASN A 28 1.54 9.79 -6.31
CA ASN A 28 1.73 11.21 -6.02
C ASN A 28 3.13 11.52 -5.48
N ALA A 29 3.73 10.58 -4.73
CA ALA A 29 5.15 10.69 -4.34
C ALA A 29 6.09 10.63 -5.56
N LEU A 30 5.66 9.96 -6.64
CA LEU A 30 6.35 9.88 -7.94
C LEU A 30 6.01 11.04 -8.89
N GLY A 31 5.30 12.07 -8.41
CA GLY A 31 5.01 13.29 -9.16
C GLY A 31 3.64 13.31 -9.86
N ALA A 32 2.81 12.28 -9.68
CA ALA A 32 1.42 12.32 -10.11
C ALA A 32 0.59 13.31 -9.27
N ARG A 33 -0.64 13.55 -9.70
CA ARG A 33 -1.66 14.30 -8.95
C ARG A 33 -3.00 13.60 -9.04
N LEU A 34 -3.07 12.40 -8.46
CA LEU A 34 -4.24 11.53 -8.47
C LEU A 34 -4.95 11.57 -7.13
N SER A 35 -6.26 11.75 -7.17
CA SER A 35 -7.19 11.48 -6.09
C SER A 35 -7.53 9.98 -6.02
N LEU A 36 -8.10 9.54 -4.89
CA LEU A 36 -8.59 8.16 -4.76
C LEU A 36 -9.71 7.86 -5.77
N ALA A 37 -10.58 8.83 -6.06
CA ALA A 37 -11.64 8.69 -7.04
C ALA A 37 -11.07 8.43 -8.45
N GLU A 38 -10.03 9.16 -8.85
CA GLU A 38 -9.36 8.94 -10.13
C GLU A 38 -8.75 7.54 -10.19
N VAL A 39 -8.00 7.09 -9.17
CA VAL A 39 -7.45 5.72 -9.16
C VAL A 39 -8.55 4.66 -9.21
N THR A 40 -9.65 4.88 -8.48
CA THR A 40 -10.83 3.99 -8.45
C THR A 40 -11.46 3.84 -9.84
N MET A 41 -11.46 4.87 -10.69
CA MET A 41 -11.97 4.75 -12.06
C MET A 41 -11.22 3.71 -12.91
N HIS A 42 -9.96 3.41 -12.58
CA HIS A 42 -9.17 2.40 -13.29
C HIS A 42 -9.32 0.99 -12.69
N CYS A 43 -10.01 0.82 -11.55
CA CYS A 43 -10.22 -0.46 -10.88
C CYS A 43 -11.68 -0.90 -10.97
N HIS A 44 -11.93 -2.02 -11.63
CA HIS A 44 -13.29 -2.54 -11.87
C HIS A 44 -13.71 -3.64 -10.89
N VAL A 45 -12.93 -3.86 -9.82
CA VAL A 45 -13.16 -4.90 -8.82
C VAL A 45 -13.08 -4.32 -7.41
N GLU A 46 -13.86 -4.89 -6.50
CA GLU A 46 -13.76 -4.63 -5.05
C GLU A 46 -12.95 -5.72 -4.33
N SER A 47 -12.78 -6.90 -4.94
CA SER A 47 -11.85 -7.95 -4.48
C SER A 47 -10.47 -7.67 -5.06
N VAL A 48 -9.77 -6.71 -4.47
CA VAL A 48 -8.48 -6.20 -4.95
C VAL A 48 -7.35 -7.08 -4.41
N TRP A 49 -6.57 -7.64 -5.32
CA TRP A 49 -5.37 -8.43 -5.03
C TRP A 49 -4.11 -7.61 -5.31
N THR A 50 -2.97 -8.01 -4.75
CA THR A 50 -1.70 -7.29 -4.94
C THR A 50 -1.32 -7.16 -6.43
N ILE A 51 -1.63 -8.17 -7.26
CA ILE A 51 -1.42 -8.10 -8.72
C ILE A 51 -2.32 -7.03 -9.39
N ASP A 52 -3.53 -6.77 -8.89
CA ASP A 52 -4.37 -5.68 -9.40
C ASP A 52 -3.70 -4.33 -9.19
N LEU A 53 -3.06 -4.12 -8.02
CA LEU A 53 -2.31 -2.90 -7.72
C LEU A 53 -1.12 -2.71 -8.67
N ALA A 54 -0.42 -3.80 -9.02
CA ALA A 54 0.68 -3.77 -9.99
C ALA A 54 0.19 -3.33 -11.39
N TYR A 55 -0.95 -3.86 -11.84
CA TYR A 55 -1.58 -3.44 -13.09
C TYR A 55 -2.04 -1.98 -13.06
N LEU A 56 -2.63 -1.53 -11.94
CA LEU A 56 -3.02 -0.14 -11.76
C LEU A 56 -1.81 0.80 -11.83
N LEU A 57 -0.72 0.49 -11.11
CA LEU A 57 0.52 1.27 -11.14
C LEU A 57 1.09 1.37 -12.56
N ARG A 58 1.16 0.25 -13.29
CA ARG A 58 1.66 0.24 -14.68
C ARG A 58 0.76 1.06 -15.61
N LYS A 59 -0.56 0.93 -15.51
CA LYS A 59 -1.51 1.68 -16.32
C LYS A 59 -1.38 3.19 -16.10
N LEU A 60 -1.39 3.61 -14.84
CA LEU A 60 -1.26 5.02 -14.46
C LEU A 60 0.09 5.61 -14.87
N SER A 61 1.17 4.85 -14.70
CA SER A 61 2.52 5.23 -15.17
C SER A 61 2.52 5.55 -16.66
N ASN A 62 1.91 4.69 -17.50
CA ASN A 62 1.83 4.90 -18.94
C ASN A 62 0.98 6.12 -19.32
N GLU A 63 -0.13 6.36 -18.61
CA GLU A 63 -0.99 7.52 -18.85
C GLU A 63 -0.29 8.85 -18.48
N GLN A 64 0.53 8.88 -17.43
CA GLN A 64 1.29 10.08 -17.05
C GLN A 64 2.40 10.43 -18.05
N VAL A 65 3.02 9.43 -18.71
CA VAL A 65 4.00 9.66 -19.80
C VAL A 65 3.35 10.32 -21.02
N SER A 66 2.02 10.19 -21.19
CA SER A 66 1.28 10.72 -22.34
C SER A 66 0.74 12.15 -22.19
N LEU A 67 0.89 12.76 -21.01
CA LEU A 67 0.46 14.14 -20.77
C LEU A 67 1.58 15.14 -21.12
N PRO A 68 1.32 16.19 -21.93
CA PRO A 68 2.32 17.22 -22.20
C PRO A 68 2.69 17.93 -20.89
N SER A 69 3.99 17.93 -20.58
CA SER A 69 4.54 18.60 -19.41
C SER A 69 4.20 20.09 -19.44
N THR A 70 3.29 20.55 -18.59
CA THR A 70 3.13 21.97 -18.32
C THR A 70 4.13 22.36 -17.24
N SER A 71 5.05 23.27 -17.58
CA SER A 71 5.95 23.88 -16.61
C SER A 71 5.12 24.64 -15.58
N LEU A 72 5.12 24.19 -14.33
CA LEU A 72 4.61 24.97 -13.21
C LEU A 72 5.70 25.14 -12.14
N SER A 73 5.60 26.29 -11.49
CA SER A 73 6.66 27.08 -10.87
C SER A 73 7.36 26.47 -9.66
N SER A 74 8.53 27.05 -9.40
CA SER A 74 9.37 26.89 -8.22
C SER A 74 8.60 26.99 -6.89
N GLN A 75 8.75 25.97 -6.05
CA GLN A 75 8.47 25.95 -4.61
C GLN A 75 9.65 25.28 -3.88
N PRO A 76 9.86 25.56 -2.58
CA PRO A 76 11.20 25.56 -1.98
C PRO A 76 11.78 24.18 -1.65
N LYS A 77 13.11 24.15 -1.56
CA LYS A 77 13.96 22.99 -1.23
C LYS A 77 13.61 22.39 0.13
N LEU A 78 13.12 21.15 0.12
CA LEU A 78 13.33 20.16 1.18
C LEU A 78 13.90 18.89 0.52
N ILE A 79 14.73 18.13 1.22
CA ILE A 79 15.33 16.90 0.67
C ILE A 79 14.26 15.80 0.70
N ILE A 80 13.62 15.62 -0.46
CA ILE A 80 12.69 14.54 -0.80
C ILE A 80 13.51 13.24 -0.94
N PRO A 81 13.04 12.06 -0.50
CA PRO A 81 13.41 10.80 -1.13
C PRO A 81 13.32 10.99 -2.62
N ASN A 82 14.47 10.89 -3.27
CA ASN A 82 14.52 10.95 -4.71
C ASN A 82 14.02 9.59 -5.22
N LEU A 83 12.70 9.38 -5.10
CA LEU A 83 11.95 8.41 -5.90
C LEU A 83 11.91 8.86 -7.36
N SER A 84 12.53 10.00 -7.71
CA SER A 84 12.48 10.54 -9.07
C SER A 84 13.13 9.50 -9.99
N PRO A 85 12.36 8.86 -10.88
CA PRO A 85 12.98 8.20 -12.01
C PRO A 85 13.81 9.26 -12.76
N GLY A 86 14.80 8.81 -13.53
CA GLY A 86 15.27 9.64 -14.65
C GLY A 86 14.05 10.17 -15.40
N ARG A 87 14.10 11.45 -15.81
CA ARG A 87 12.96 12.28 -16.24
C ARG A 87 12.03 11.68 -17.31
N ASP A 88 12.39 10.55 -17.91
CA ASP A 88 11.75 9.96 -19.08
C ASP A 88 11.38 8.45 -18.93
N ASP A 89 11.60 7.81 -17.76
CA ASP A 89 11.58 6.34 -17.64
C ASP A 89 10.25 5.74 -17.08
N GLY A 90 9.25 6.58 -16.78
CA GLY A 90 8.03 6.13 -16.11
C GLY A 90 8.29 5.63 -14.68
N TRP A 91 7.27 5.08 -14.01
CA TRP A 91 7.42 4.49 -12.68
C TRP A 91 8.01 3.08 -12.79
N ASP A 92 9.14 2.85 -12.11
CA ASP A 92 9.73 1.52 -11.97
C ASP A 92 9.32 0.89 -10.63
N PHE A 93 8.93 -0.37 -10.69
CA PHE A 93 8.54 -1.17 -9.53
C PHE A 93 8.74 -2.65 -9.80
N THR A 94 8.88 -3.43 -8.73
CA THR A 94 8.93 -4.89 -8.78
C THR A 94 7.90 -5.46 -7.82
N TYR A 95 7.08 -6.40 -8.31
CA TYR A 95 6.13 -7.13 -7.49
C TYR A 95 6.76 -8.43 -7.01
N TYR A 96 7.03 -8.51 -5.71
CA TYR A 96 7.46 -9.74 -5.04
C TYR A 96 6.25 -10.45 -4.45
N THR A 97 6.13 -11.75 -4.71
CA THR A 97 5.05 -12.59 -4.18
C THR A 97 5.61 -13.93 -3.74
N SER A 98 5.01 -14.55 -2.72
CA SER A 98 5.37 -15.92 -2.34
C SER A 98 4.95 -16.94 -3.39
N THR A 99 3.91 -16.65 -4.17
CA THR A 99 3.39 -17.54 -5.21
C THR A 99 2.76 -16.79 -6.38
N ILE A 100 2.70 -17.49 -7.50
CA ILE A 100 1.94 -17.09 -8.68
C ILE A 100 0.51 -17.63 -8.62
N GLY A 101 -0.48 -16.74 -8.80
CA GLY A 101 -1.91 -17.09 -8.83
C GLY A 101 -2.59 -17.07 -7.47
N VAL A 102 -3.83 -17.58 -7.43
CA VAL A 102 -4.59 -17.76 -6.18
C VAL A 102 -4.34 -19.14 -5.61
N ASN A 103 -4.09 -19.21 -4.30
CA ASN A 103 -3.99 -20.47 -3.58
C ASN A 103 -5.37 -21.14 -3.45
N SER A 104 -5.54 -22.25 -4.18
CA SER A 104 -6.78 -23.05 -4.18
C SER A 104 -7.19 -23.57 -2.79
N ALA A 105 -6.27 -23.63 -1.81
CA ALA A 105 -6.56 -24.02 -0.44
C ALA A 105 -7.49 -23.02 0.30
N HIS A 106 -7.53 -21.75 -0.11
CA HIS A 106 -8.40 -20.73 0.50
C HIS A 106 -9.86 -20.78 0.02
N SER A 107 -10.20 -21.67 -0.91
CA SER A 107 -11.59 -21.88 -1.37
C SER A 107 -12.58 -22.14 -0.23
N ARG A 108 -12.11 -22.66 0.92
CA ARG A 108 -12.91 -22.96 2.11
C ARG A 108 -13.01 -21.82 3.12
N GLU A 109 -12.20 -20.78 2.98
CA GLU A 109 -12.19 -19.66 3.91
C GLU A 109 -13.36 -18.71 3.64
N LYS A 110 -14.10 -18.36 4.70
CA LYS A 110 -15.32 -17.53 4.60
C LYS A 110 -15.06 -16.17 3.94
N PHE A 111 -13.82 -15.70 4.02
CA PHE A 111 -13.35 -14.44 3.48
C PHE A 111 -13.30 -14.43 1.95
N TYR A 112 -12.74 -15.48 1.34
CA TYR A 112 -12.55 -15.58 -0.11
C TYR A 112 -13.75 -16.19 -0.85
N ARG A 113 -14.65 -16.87 -0.15
CA ARG A 113 -15.72 -17.71 -0.72
C ARG A 113 -16.70 -17.04 -1.69
N LYS A 114 -16.95 -15.72 -1.57
CA LYS A 114 -18.04 -15.07 -2.33
C LYS A 114 -17.74 -14.88 -3.81
N SER A 115 -16.48 -14.69 -4.17
CA SER A 115 -16.03 -14.39 -5.54
C SER A 115 -14.87 -15.30 -5.97
N PHE A 116 -14.57 -16.36 -5.21
CA PHE A 116 -13.35 -17.16 -5.38
C PHE A 116 -13.14 -17.67 -6.80
N ASP A 117 -14.16 -18.23 -7.44
CA ASP A 117 -14.01 -18.83 -8.77
C ASP A 117 -13.74 -17.78 -9.86
N ASP A 118 -14.36 -16.60 -9.76
CA ASP A 118 -14.15 -15.49 -10.69
C ASP A 118 -12.80 -14.80 -10.41
N ASP A 119 -12.46 -14.61 -9.13
CA ASP A 119 -11.17 -14.05 -8.70
C ASP A 119 -10.01 -14.96 -9.08
N GLN A 120 -10.12 -16.27 -8.89
CA GLN A 120 -9.10 -17.25 -9.28
C GLN A 120 -8.81 -17.16 -10.77
N LYS A 121 -9.85 -17.16 -11.63
CA LYS A 121 -9.67 -17.07 -13.08
C LYS A 121 -9.02 -15.75 -13.48
N ARG A 122 -9.51 -14.64 -12.94
CA ARG A 122 -9.01 -13.29 -13.23
C ARG A 122 -7.57 -13.11 -12.77
N VAL A 123 -7.27 -13.43 -11.52
CA VAL A 123 -5.94 -13.27 -10.92
C VAL A 123 -4.92 -14.14 -11.64
N ASN A 124 -5.25 -15.40 -11.93
CA ASN A 124 -4.36 -16.25 -12.73
C ASN A 124 -4.10 -15.65 -14.11
N ALA A 125 -5.14 -15.16 -14.80
CA ALA A 125 -4.96 -14.48 -16.07
C ALA A 125 -4.10 -13.21 -15.96
N LEU A 126 -4.18 -12.45 -14.86
CA LEU A 126 -3.30 -11.29 -14.63
C LEU A 126 -1.84 -11.73 -14.47
N PHE A 127 -1.56 -12.83 -13.77
CA PHE A 127 -0.20 -13.37 -13.70
C PHE A 127 0.30 -13.86 -15.06
N ASP A 128 -0.53 -14.59 -15.82
CA ASP A 128 -0.18 -15.10 -17.15
C ASP A 128 0.16 -13.97 -18.14
N ASN A 129 -0.46 -12.80 -17.98
CA ASN A 129 -0.28 -11.65 -18.87
C ASN A 129 0.68 -10.58 -18.30
N ALA A 130 1.29 -10.80 -17.13
CA ALA A 130 2.06 -9.76 -16.44
C ALA A 130 3.29 -9.31 -17.26
N ASP A 131 4.02 -10.26 -17.85
CA ASP A 131 5.18 -9.97 -18.69
C ASP A 131 4.81 -9.15 -19.94
N ALA A 132 3.72 -9.55 -20.62
CA ALA A 132 3.19 -8.82 -21.77
C ALA A 132 2.72 -7.40 -21.42
N ALA A 133 2.35 -7.16 -20.15
CA ALA A 133 2.00 -5.85 -19.62
C ALA A 133 3.22 -5.05 -19.08
N ASN A 134 4.45 -5.55 -19.23
CA ASN A 134 5.67 -5.00 -18.64
C ASN A 134 5.63 -4.89 -17.10
N ILE A 135 5.04 -5.89 -16.44
CA ILE A 135 4.99 -5.98 -14.97
C ILE A 135 5.98 -7.04 -14.51
N ARG A 136 7.03 -6.62 -13.81
CA ARG A 136 8.02 -7.54 -13.26
C ARG A 136 7.48 -8.21 -12.01
N VAL A 137 7.15 -9.49 -12.13
CA VAL A 137 6.74 -10.35 -11.02
C VAL A 137 7.89 -11.27 -10.66
N ILE A 138 8.24 -11.34 -9.37
CA ILE A 138 9.25 -12.25 -8.84
C ILE A 138 8.58 -13.12 -7.76
N GLU A 139 8.54 -14.42 -8.01
CA GLU A 139 8.10 -15.42 -7.03
C GLU A 139 9.20 -15.63 -5.98
N LEU A 140 9.25 -14.73 -5.00
CA LEU A 140 10.18 -14.70 -3.89
C LEU A 140 9.52 -13.98 -2.71
N VAL A 141 9.53 -14.62 -1.54
CA VAL A 141 9.28 -13.92 -0.28
C VAL A 141 10.47 -13.02 0.00
N LEU A 142 10.31 -11.72 -0.25
CA LEU A 142 11.37 -10.75 0.00
C LEU A 142 11.67 -10.71 1.52
N PRO A 143 12.92 -11.02 1.95
CA PRO A 143 13.30 -11.00 3.36
C PRO A 143 13.16 -9.60 3.96
N GLN A 144 12.86 -9.53 5.27
CA GLN A 144 12.73 -8.25 5.96
C GLN A 144 14.00 -7.38 5.90
N ASP A 145 15.18 -8.00 5.89
CA ASP A 145 16.44 -7.27 5.77
C ASP A 145 16.52 -6.46 4.47
N ASP A 146 15.84 -6.89 3.40
CA ASP A 146 15.76 -6.13 2.16
C ASP A 146 14.75 -4.98 2.27
N PHE A 147 13.65 -5.15 3.01
CA PHE A 147 12.76 -4.02 3.36
C PHE A 147 13.55 -2.94 4.12
N LYS A 148 14.35 -3.36 5.11
CA LYS A 148 15.23 -2.47 5.88
C LYS A 148 16.21 -1.74 4.95
N ARG A 149 16.92 -2.46 4.08
CA ARG A 149 17.87 -1.86 3.13
C ARG A 149 17.21 -0.85 2.17
N PHE A 150 16.09 -1.22 1.56
CA PHE A 150 15.39 -0.37 0.60
C PHE A 150 14.85 0.91 1.23
N LEU A 151 14.24 0.80 2.41
CA LEU A 151 13.67 1.96 3.09
C LEU A 151 14.75 2.82 3.77
N TYR A 152 15.85 2.22 4.21
CA TYR A 152 16.99 2.97 4.77
C TYR A 152 17.69 3.83 3.71
N CYS A 153 17.79 3.36 2.46
CA CYS A 153 18.47 4.14 1.41
C CYS A 153 17.66 5.35 0.92
N GLY A 154 16.40 5.49 1.34
CA GLY A 154 15.55 6.64 1.02
C GLY A 154 15.22 6.78 -0.47
N LYS A 155 15.17 5.67 -1.21
CA LYS A 155 14.85 5.63 -2.65
C LYS A 155 13.69 4.71 -3.01
N TYR A 156 13.06 4.09 -2.02
CA TYR A 156 11.97 3.16 -2.23
C TYR A 156 10.84 3.45 -1.25
N ALA A 157 9.62 3.20 -1.70
CA ALA A 157 8.47 2.99 -0.85
C ALA A 157 7.96 1.57 -1.11
N ILE A 158 7.36 0.93 -0.11
CA ILE A 158 6.87 -0.44 -0.22
C ILE A 158 5.38 -0.47 0.10
N ILE A 159 4.56 -0.84 -0.88
CA ILE A 159 3.19 -1.25 -0.61
C ILE A 159 3.25 -2.69 -0.10
N THR A 160 2.71 -2.95 1.08
CA THR A 160 2.71 -4.30 1.66
C THR A 160 1.34 -4.62 2.23
N LEU A 161 0.91 -5.87 2.04
CA LEU A 161 -0.28 -6.42 2.66
C LEU A 161 0.07 -6.91 4.08
N VAL A 162 -0.73 -6.52 5.07
CA VAL A 162 -0.53 -6.92 6.46
C VAL A 162 -1.85 -7.33 7.11
N ASN A 163 -1.76 -8.20 8.11
CA ASN A 163 -2.91 -8.52 8.94
C ASN A 163 -3.23 -7.35 9.89
N GLN A 164 -4.31 -6.63 9.60
CA GLN A 164 -4.68 -5.40 10.32
C GLN A 164 -4.94 -5.61 11.82
N ARG A 165 -5.36 -6.82 12.22
CA ARG A 165 -5.74 -7.12 13.61
C ARG A 165 -4.55 -7.18 14.55
N ILE A 166 -3.36 -7.44 14.01
CA ILE A 166 -2.13 -7.61 14.80
C ILE A 166 -1.08 -6.55 14.48
N LEU A 167 -1.33 -5.67 13.50
CA LEU A 167 -0.53 -4.47 13.26
C LEU A 167 -0.78 -3.44 14.36
N ARG A 168 0.23 -3.19 15.21
CA ARG A 168 0.12 -2.30 16.36
C ARG A 168 1.00 -1.07 16.19
N CYS A 169 0.35 0.08 16.02
CA CYS A 169 0.99 1.38 16.08
C CYS A 169 0.79 1.99 17.48
N PRO A 170 1.87 2.24 18.25
CA PRO A 170 1.77 2.82 19.59
C PRO A 170 1.03 4.18 19.58
N GLN A 171 1.36 5.06 18.62
CA GLN A 171 0.73 6.39 18.53
C GLN A 171 -0.78 6.30 18.28
N CYS A 172 -1.22 5.36 17.45
CA CYS A 172 -2.64 5.17 17.16
C CYS A 172 -3.40 4.54 18.33
N LEU A 173 -2.73 3.71 19.14
CA LEU A 173 -3.33 3.09 20.33
C LEU A 173 -3.55 4.14 21.43
N GLU A 174 -2.57 4.99 21.71
CA GLU A 174 -2.69 6.07 22.70
C GLU A 174 -3.80 7.06 22.35
N LYS A 175 -3.89 7.47 21.08
CA LYS A 175 -4.98 8.34 20.58
C LYS A 175 -6.36 7.71 20.77
N SER A 176 -6.48 6.39 20.61
CA SER A 176 -7.76 5.70 20.85
C SER A 176 -8.14 5.63 22.34
N ALA A 177 -7.14 5.60 23.23
CA ALA A 177 -7.35 5.56 24.68
C ALA A 177 -7.69 6.95 25.27
N LEU A 178 -7.10 8.03 24.75
CA LEU A 178 -7.34 9.40 25.23
C LEU A 178 -8.71 9.98 24.82
N CYS A 179 -9.28 9.51 23.71
CA CYS A 179 -10.40 10.19 23.06
C CYS A 179 -11.79 9.77 23.59
N SER A 180 -11.88 8.97 24.66
CA SER A 180 -13.13 8.44 25.21
C SER A 180 -14.03 9.46 25.94
N CYS A 181 -13.68 10.76 25.95
CA CYS A 181 -14.48 11.80 26.59
C CYS A 181 -14.59 13.07 25.71
N SER A 182 -15.84 13.43 25.43
CA SER A 182 -16.31 14.76 24.98
C SER A 182 -16.06 15.17 23.50
N ALA A 183 -17.14 15.03 22.71
CA ALA A 183 -17.44 15.78 21.47
C ALA A 183 -16.35 15.80 20.36
N GLY A 184 -16.42 14.80 19.46
CA GLY A 184 -15.65 14.71 18.20
C GLY A 184 -15.28 13.28 17.79
N THR A 185 -15.40 12.34 18.72
CA THR A 185 -14.85 10.96 18.71
C THR A 185 -15.56 9.92 17.86
N LEU A 186 -16.45 10.28 16.93
CA LEU A 186 -17.07 9.26 16.08
C LEU A 186 -16.17 8.86 14.90
N GLY A 187 -15.32 9.78 14.41
CA GLY A 187 -14.51 9.57 13.21
C GLY A 187 -13.45 8.48 13.35
N SER A 188 -12.57 8.56 14.36
CA SER A 188 -11.39 7.69 14.46
C SER A 188 -11.71 6.24 14.84
N ILE A 189 -12.74 6.02 15.66
CA ILE A 189 -13.21 4.68 16.01
C ILE A 189 -13.97 4.08 14.81
N ILE A 190 -14.87 4.82 14.17
CA ILE A 190 -15.57 4.35 12.96
C ILE A 190 -14.58 4.06 11.82
N GLN A 191 -13.52 4.84 11.63
CA GLN A 191 -12.54 4.63 10.55
C GLN A 191 -11.82 3.29 10.71
N ARG A 192 -11.37 2.92 11.92
CA ARG A 192 -10.83 1.56 12.18
C ARG A 192 -11.92 0.49 12.13
N MET A 193 -13.16 0.82 12.50
CA MET A 193 -14.28 -0.12 12.41
C MET A 193 -14.74 -0.43 10.98
N LYS A 194 -14.51 0.47 10.01
CA LYS A 194 -14.77 0.22 8.58
C LYS A 194 -13.91 -0.92 8.03
N GLY A 195 -12.74 -1.18 8.62
CA GLY A 195 -11.81 -2.25 8.25
C GLY A 195 -12.22 -3.66 8.73
N PHE A 196 -13.23 -3.83 9.59
CA PHE A 196 -13.53 -5.15 10.19
C PHE A 196 -14.03 -6.24 9.22
N ARG A 197 -14.26 -5.93 7.95
CA ARG A 197 -14.67 -6.94 6.95
C ARG A 197 -13.50 -7.67 6.30
N TYR A 198 -12.34 -7.04 6.19
CA TYR A 198 -11.14 -7.63 5.59
C TYR A 198 -10.06 -7.84 6.65
N ILE A 199 -9.35 -8.98 6.59
CA ILE A 199 -8.26 -9.30 7.52
C ILE A 199 -6.96 -8.66 7.03
N GLY A 200 -6.72 -8.77 5.72
CA GLY A 200 -5.65 -8.09 5.01
C GLY A 200 -5.95 -6.61 4.86
N HIS A 201 -4.89 -5.80 4.99
CA HIS A 201 -4.92 -4.36 4.84
C HIS A 201 -3.62 -3.88 4.21
N PHE A 202 -3.71 -3.11 3.13
CA PHE A 202 -2.54 -2.54 2.49
C PHE A 202 -2.08 -1.27 3.21
N ILE A 203 -0.77 -1.17 3.41
CA ILE A 203 -0.10 0.02 3.95
C ILE A 203 1.08 0.40 3.06
N VAL A 204 1.58 1.63 3.20
CA VAL A 204 2.80 2.10 2.51
C VAL A 204 3.90 2.33 3.51
N LEU A 205 4.93 1.49 3.50
CA LEU A 205 6.16 1.74 4.24
C LEU A 205 7.00 2.79 3.51
N VAL A 206 7.51 3.77 4.26
CA VAL A 206 8.18 4.95 3.69
C VAL A 206 9.58 5.20 4.25
N ALA A 207 9.91 4.64 5.40
CA ALA A 207 11.24 4.75 6.00
C ALA A 207 11.50 3.62 7.01
N TYR A 208 12.77 3.41 7.32
CA TYR A 208 13.24 2.51 8.38
C TYR A 208 14.31 3.23 9.23
N ASP A 209 14.17 3.14 10.55
CA ASP A 209 15.15 3.64 11.51
C ASP A 209 15.92 2.45 12.14
N PRO A 210 17.23 2.31 11.85
CA PRO A 210 18.03 1.22 12.39
C PRO A 210 18.36 1.37 13.88
N ASN A 211 18.20 2.56 14.49
CA ASN A 211 18.51 2.75 15.90
C ASN A 211 17.41 2.17 16.80
N GLU A 212 16.16 2.37 16.41
CA GLU A 212 14.98 1.91 17.15
C GLU A 212 14.38 0.61 16.58
N ASP A 213 14.91 0.11 15.46
CA ASP A 213 14.39 -1.01 14.68
C ASP A 213 12.90 -0.83 14.31
N LEU A 214 12.56 0.39 13.88
CA LEU A 214 11.20 0.83 13.55
C LEU A 214 11.03 1.09 12.05
N PHE A 215 9.91 0.64 11.51
CA PHE A 215 9.40 1.07 10.22
C PHE A 215 8.40 2.21 10.40
N TYR A 216 8.47 3.21 9.52
CA TYR A 216 7.47 4.26 9.41
C TYR A 216 6.59 4.04 8.18
N TYR A 217 5.29 4.27 8.33
CA TYR A 217 4.33 3.95 7.29
C TYR A 217 3.10 4.86 7.27
N ARG A 218 2.46 4.94 6.10
CA ARG A 218 1.14 5.54 5.90
C ARG A 218 0.08 4.45 5.89
N ASP A 219 -1.00 4.68 6.64
CA ASP A 219 -2.11 3.75 6.81
C ASP A 219 -3.42 4.39 6.32
N PRO A 220 -3.97 3.96 5.16
CA PRO A 220 -5.20 4.53 4.60
C PRO A 220 -6.40 4.56 5.57
N ALA A 221 -6.41 3.69 6.58
CA ALA A 221 -7.50 3.55 7.56
C ALA A 221 -7.40 4.50 8.76
N VAL A 222 -6.35 5.30 8.87
CA VAL A 222 -6.18 6.30 9.95
C VAL A 222 -5.92 7.69 9.37
N GLY A 223 -5.97 8.74 10.18
CA GLY A 223 -5.69 10.11 9.72
C GLY A 223 -4.29 10.28 9.13
N ASP A 224 -3.95 11.50 8.69
CA ASP A 224 -2.64 11.89 8.09
C ASP A 224 -1.45 11.83 9.08
N ASP A 225 -1.51 10.95 10.06
CA ASP A 225 -0.41 10.65 10.95
C ASP A 225 0.58 9.71 10.26
N LEU A 226 1.87 9.92 10.52
CA LEU A 226 2.89 8.93 10.19
C LEU A 226 2.88 7.87 11.28
N CYS A 227 2.52 6.64 10.92
CA CYS A 227 2.49 5.52 11.84
C CYS A 227 3.88 4.89 11.98
N SER A 228 4.08 4.14 13.06
CA SER A 228 5.30 3.36 13.29
C SER A 228 5.00 1.96 13.80
N VAL A 229 5.88 1.01 13.49
CA VAL A 229 5.78 -0.39 13.92
C VAL A 229 7.20 -0.98 14.05
N SER A 230 7.44 -1.86 15.02
CA SER A 230 8.72 -2.55 15.12
C SER A 230 8.92 -3.53 13.97
N ALA A 231 10.17 -3.82 13.63
CA ALA A 231 10.47 -4.82 12.61
C ALA A 231 9.86 -6.19 12.95
N SER A 232 9.98 -6.64 14.20
CA SER A 232 9.38 -7.90 14.63
C SER A 232 7.85 -7.93 14.52
N ASP A 233 7.17 -6.82 14.84
CA ASP A 233 5.72 -6.74 14.74
C ASP A 233 5.24 -6.65 13.30
N LEU A 234 5.98 -5.94 12.43
CA LEU A 234 5.71 -5.92 10.99
C LEU A 234 5.89 -7.30 10.37
N GLU A 235 6.97 -8.02 10.73
CA GLU A 235 7.24 -9.36 10.21
C GLU A 235 6.13 -10.32 10.59
N ARG A 236 5.69 -10.26 11.85
CA ARG A 236 4.56 -11.06 12.31
C ARG A 236 3.27 -10.69 11.57
N ALA A 237 3.01 -9.40 11.37
CA ALA A 237 1.80 -8.93 10.71
C ALA A 237 1.72 -9.32 9.23
N ARG A 238 2.84 -9.28 8.50
CA ARG A 238 2.90 -9.60 7.06
C ARG A 238 3.01 -11.10 6.76
N ASN A 239 3.35 -11.94 7.74
CA ASN A 239 3.41 -13.41 7.61
C ASN A 239 2.22 -14.10 8.30
N SER A 240 1.05 -13.44 8.32
CA SER A 240 -0.15 -13.95 9.00
C SER A 240 -1.29 -14.14 8.02
N ILE A 241 -2.35 -14.84 8.46
CA ILE A 241 -3.55 -15.08 7.63
C ILE A 241 -4.11 -13.78 7.02
N GLY A 242 -4.56 -13.85 5.76
CA GLY A 242 -5.07 -12.70 5.02
C GLY A 242 -3.99 -11.79 4.44
N THR A 243 -2.81 -12.33 4.15
CA THR A 243 -1.67 -11.59 3.55
C THR A 243 -1.07 -12.40 2.40
N ASP A 244 -0.13 -11.85 1.63
CA ASP A 244 0.54 -12.58 0.54
C ASP A 244 1.39 -13.80 1.02
N HIS A 245 1.40 -14.09 2.32
CA HIS A 245 2.16 -15.17 2.94
C HIS A 245 1.27 -16.13 3.75
N ASP A 246 -0.05 -16.10 3.56
CA ASP A 246 -0.99 -17.01 4.21
C ASP A 246 -1.01 -18.41 3.57
N TRP A 247 0.02 -19.23 3.84
CA TRP A 247 0.10 -20.63 3.39
C TRP A 247 -0.23 -21.64 4.48
#